data_AF-A0A528AIX4-F1
#
_entry.id   AF-A0A528AIX4-F1
#
_cell.length_a   1.000
_cell.length_b   1.000
_cell.length_c   1.000
_cell.angle_alpha   90.00
_cell.angle_beta   90.00
_cell.angle_gamma   90.00
#
_symmetry.space_group_name_H-M   'P 1'
#
loop_
_entity.id
_entity.type
_entity.pdbx_description
1 polymer ?
#
loop_
_entity_poly.entity_id
_entity_poly.type
_entity_poly.pdbx_seq_one_letter_code
_entity_poly.pdbx_strand_id
1 'polypeptide(L)'
;MARTALILVEGTRYNGPLYVQATQRLGLHPITLSADPAWCDYLAAKSIEAIRVNTDNLDALIGECSRLGATYDIAGITSAQESVYATAGKLCRHFDLPGPNPTSIERCCDKFTQRQLLAEAG
;
A
#
# COMPACT_ATOMS: atom_id res chain seq x y z
N MET A 1 -20.18 -4.66 -13.68
CA MET A 1 -19.33 -3.67 -12.98
C MET A 1 -17.95 -4.28 -12.83
N ALA A 2 -16.88 -3.51 -13.06
CA ALA A 2 -15.54 -3.95 -12.71
C ALA A 2 -15.51 -4.26 -11.21
N ARG A 3 -14.79 -5.30 -10.81
CA ARG A 3 -14.64 -5.63 -9.40
C ARG A 3 -13.82 -4.52 -8.75
N THR A 4 -14.30 -3.93 -7.66
CA THR A 4 -13.56 -2.87 -6.97
C THR A 4 -12.49 -3.49 -6.09
N ALA A 5 -11.25 -2.99 -6.19
CA ALA A 5 -10.10 -3.53 -5.49
C ALA A 5 -9.47 -2.50 -4.53
N LEU A 6 -8.86 -3.00 -3.46
CA LEU A 6 -7.96 -2.23 -2.61
C LEU A 6 -6.57 -2.84 -2.71
N ILE A 7 -5.57 -2.01 -2.98
CA ILE A 7 -4.18 -2.44 -3.10
C ILE A 7 -3.46 -2.21 -1.78
N LEU A 8 -2.77 -3.25 -1.30
CA LEU A 8 -1.86 -3.23 -0.16
C LEU A 8 -0.42 -3.35 -0.66
N VAL A 9 0.39 -2.31 -0.53
CA VAL A 9 1.83 -2.32 -0.86
C VAL A 9 2.62 -2.79 0.35
N GLU A 10 3.16 -4.00 0.25
CA GLU A 10 3.74 -4.77 1.36
C GLU A 10 2.79 -4.97 2.56
N GLY A 11 3.12 -5.97 3.37
CA GLY A 11 2.45 -6.21 4.63
C GLY A 11 3.35 -6.98 5.57
N THR A 12 3.09 -6.86 6.86
CA THR A 12 3.75 -7.73 7.84
C THR A 12 2.87 -8.95 8.12
N ARG A 13 3.47 -10.03 8.63
CA ARG A 13 2.73 -11.22 9.09
C ARG A 13 1.73 -10.90 10.21
N TYR A 14 1.95 -9.80 10.95
CA TYR A 14 1.12 -9.42 12.09
C TYR A 14 -0.12 -8.63 11.69
N ASN A 15 0.07 -7.49 11.00
CA ASN A 15 -1.02 -6.58 10.68
C ASN A 15 -1.56 -6.73 9.25
N GLY A 16 -0.79 -7.28 8.30
CA GLY A 16 -1.22 -7.51 6.91
C GLY A 16 -2.55 -8.26 6.79
N PRO A 17 -2.76 -9.38 7.52
CA PRO A 17 -4.04 -10.10 7.51
C PRO A 17 -5.24 -9.23 7.92
N LEU A 18 -5.05 -8.27 8.83
CA LEU A 18 -6.13 -7.38 9.30
C LEU A 18 -6.57 -6.40 8.21
N TYR A 19 -5.63 -5.89 7.40
CA TYR A 19 -5.96 -5.04 6.24
C TYR A 19 -6.75 -5.82 5.20
N VAL A 20 -6.33 -7.06 4.89
CA VAL A 20 -7.07 -7.94 3.98
C VAL A 20 -8.47 -8.22 4.50
N GLN A 21 -8.61 -8.57 5.77
CA GLN A 21 -9.90 -8.87 6.37
C GLN A 21 -10.83 -7.64 6.35
N ALA A 22 -10.30 -6.45 6.67
CA ALA A 22 -11.04 -5.20 6.59
C ALA A 22 -11.51 -4.92 5.16
N THR A 23 -10.63 -5.12 4.17
CA THR A 23 -10.96 -4.97 2.74
C THR A 23 -12.10 -5.88 2.32
N GLN A 24 -12.05 -7.16 2.70
CA GLN A 24 -13.10 -8.14 2.40
C GLN A 24 -14.42 -7.78 3.09
N ARG A 25 -14.39 -7.29 4.34
CA ARG A 25 -15.58 -6.83 5.06
C ARG A 25 -16.25 -5.63 4.41
N LEU A 26 -15.49 -4.82 3.68
CA LEU A 26 -16.01 -3.72 2.85
C LEU A 26 -16.53 -4.18 1.48
N GLY A 27 -16.48 -5.49 1.18
CA GLY A 27 -16.89 -6.04 -0.11
C GLY A 27 -15.88 -5.79 -1.25
N LEU A 28 -14.68 -5.32 -0.93
CA LEU A 28 -13.61 -5.02 -1.89
C LEU A 28 -12.72 -6.25 -2.13
N HIS A 29 -12.07 -6.28 -3.29
CA HIS A 29 -11.08 -7.31 -3.62
C HIS A 29 -9.69 -6.91 -3.10
N PRO A 30 -9.09 -7.66 -2.15
CA PRO A 30 -7.74 -7.36 -1.68
C PRO A 30 -6.70 -7.84 -2.69
N ILE A 31 -5.80 -6.93 -3.07
CA ILE A 31 -4.62 -7.22 -3.89
C ILE A 31 -3.38 -6.78 -3.12
N THR A 32 -2.41 -7.66 -2.93
CA THR A 32 -1.13 -7.35 -2.25
C THR A 32 0.00 -7.28 -3.27
N LEU A 33 0.70 -6.15 -3.31
CA LEU A 33 1.93 -5.95 -4.06
C LEU A 33 3.11 -6.15 -3.10
N SER A 34 4.01 -7.09 -3.39
CA SER A 34 5.14 -7.39 -2.50
C SER A 34 6.40 -7.77 -3.28
N ALA A 35 7.58 -7.41 -2.78
CA ALA A 35 8.86 -7.85 -3.33
C ALA A 35 9.09 -9.36 -3.16
N ASP A 36 8.53 -9.93 -2.09
CA ASP A 36 8.57 -11.35 -1.80
C ASP A 36 7.25 -11.87 -1.19
N PRO A 37 6.27 -12.25 -2.04
CA PRO A 37 4.99 -12.77 -1.58
C PRO A 37 5.09 -14.02 -0.69
N ALA A 38 6.18 -14.79 -0.78
CA ALA A 38 6.39 -15.98 0.03
C ALA A 38 6.57 -15.66 1.52
N TRP A 39 6.88 -14.41 1.87
CA TRP A 39 7.03 -13.99 3.28
C TRP A 39 5.68 -13.76 3.97
N CYS A 40 4.59 -13.70 3.22
CA CYS A 40 3.25 -13.48 3.75
C CYS A 40 2.42 -14.76 3.62
N ASP A 41 2.61 -15.69 4.55
CA ASP A 41 1.89 -16.98 4.58
C ASP A 41 0.35 -16.84 4.54
N TYR A 42 -0.17 -15.69 4.97
CA TYR A 42 -1.61 -15.38 4.92
C TYR A 42 -2.14 -15.16 3.50
N LEU A 43 -1.27 -14.81 2.53
CA LEU A 43 -1.63 -14.61 1.12
C LEU A 43 -1.99 -15.92 0.40
N ALA A 44 -1.67 -17.08 1.00
CA ALA A 44 -2.08 -18.39 0.47
C ALA A 44 -3.61 -18.65 0.62
N ALA A 45 -4.34 -17.77 1.31
CA ALA A 45 -5.80 -17.87 1.39
C ALA A 45 -6.43 -17.59 0.01
N LYS A 46 -7.37 -18.46 -0.41
CA LYS A 46 -7.98 -18.50 -1.77
C LYS A 46 -8.63 -17.20 -2.27
N SER A 47 -8.73 -16.14 -1.46
CA SER A 47 -9.43 -14.90 -1.78
C SER A 47 -8.51 -13.67 -1.87
N ILE A 48 -7.18 -13.86 -1.82
CA ILE A 48 -6.21 -12.77 -1.84
C ILE A 48 -5.33 -12.91 -3.09
N GLU A 49 -5.33 -11.90 -3.94
CA GLU A 49 -4.39 -11.83 -5.06
C GLU A 49 -3.07 -11.24 -4.54
N ALA A 50 -1.96 -11.93 -4.79
CA ALA A 50 -0.63 -11.49 -4.38
C ALA A 50 0.28 -11.43 -5.61
N ILE A 51 0.85 -10.26 -5.86
CA ILE A 51 1.63 -9.97 -7.06
C ILE A 51 3.03 -9.57 -6.64
N ARG A 52 4.02 -10.22 -7.25
CA ARG A 52 5.41 -9.89 -7.04
C ARG A 52 5.79 -8.64 -7.82
N VAL A 53 6.32 -7.63 -7.16
CA VAL A 53 6.81 -6.38 -7.78
C VAL A 53 7.94 -5.81 -6.93
N ASN A 54 8.92 -5.14 -7.56
CA ASN A 54 9.96 -4.44 -6.82
C ASN A 54 9.34 -3.23 -6.10
N THR A 55 9.09 -3.34 -4.80
CA THR A 55 8.42 -2.31 -3.99
C THR A 55 9.32 -1.11 -3.67
N ASP A 56 10.62 -1.22 -3.91
CA ASP A 56 11.58 -0.10 -3.83
C ASP A 56 11.61 0.74 -5.14
N ASN A 57 10.92 0.30 -6.19
CA ASN A 57 10.83 1.01 -7.47
C ASN A 57 9.41 1.55 -7.70
N LEU A 58 9.26 2.87 -7.55
CA LEU A 58 7.96 3.54 -7.73
C LEU A 58 7.41 3.37 -9.16
N ASP A 59 8.24 3.43 -10.20
CA ASP A 59 7.79 3.27 -11.58
C ASP A 59 7.29 1.84 -11.84
N ALA A 60 7.92 0.84 -11.23
CA ALA A 60 7.46 -0.54 -11.29
C ALA A 60 6.08 -0.69 -10.64
N LEU A 61 5.86 -0.05 -9.49
CA LEU A 61 4.57 -0.03 -8.81
C LEU A 61 3.49 0.72 -9.60
N ILE A 62 3.83 1.85 -10.23
CA ILE A 62 2.92 2.60 -11.11
C ILE A 62 2.50 1.74 -12.30
N GLY A 63 3.46 1.08 -12.95
CA GLY A 63 3.18 0.19 -14.07
C GLY A 63 2.23 -0.94 -13.68
N GLU A 64 2.47 -1.55 -12.51
CA GLU A 64 1.63 -2.64 -12.01
C GLU A 64 0.23 -2.17 -11.59
N CYS A 65 0.12 -1.04 -10.89
CA CYS A 65 -1.18 -0.46 -10.55
C CYS A 65 -1.98 -0.05 -11.80
N SER A 66 -1.30 0.46 -12.84
CA SER A 66 -1.94 0.79 -14.12
C SER A 66 -2.47 -0.46 -14.84
N ARG A 67 -1.70 -1.56 -14.82
CA ARG A 67 -2.13 -2.86 -15.35
C ARG A 67 -3.37 -3.37 -14.60
N LEU A 68 -3.40 -3.25 -13.27
CA LEU A 68 -4.55 -3.61 -12.45
C LEU A 68 -5.76 -2.72 -12.71
N GLY A 69 -5.57 -1.42 -12.90
CA GLY A 69 -6.62 -0.45 -13.22
C GLY A 69 -7.35 -0.73 -14.55
N ALA A 70 -6.73 -1.50 -15.45
CA ALA A 70 -7.40 -1.99 -16.66
C ALA A 70 -8.45 -3.09 -16.40
N THR A 71 -8.38 -3.76 -15.24
CA THR A 71 -9.24 -4.90 -14.86
C THR A 71 -10.15 -4.57 -13.66
N TYR A 72 -9.64 -3.76 -12.74
CA TYR A 72 -10.26 -3.43 -11.46
C TYR A 72 -10.53 -1.94 -11.36
N ASP A 73 -11.60 -1.59 -10.66
CA ASP A 73 -11.81 -0.24 -10.17
C ASP A 73 -11.01 -0.08 -8.85
N ILE A 74 -9.90 0.65 -8.88
CA ILE A 74 -9.00 0.77 -7.72
C ILE A 74 -9.59 1.81 -6.76
N ALA A 75 -10.18 1.36 -5.66
CA ALA A 75 -10.77 2.24 -4.64
C ALA A 75 -9.72 2.91 -3.73
N GLY A 76 -8.51 2.36 -3.65
CA GLY A 76 -7.48 2.89 -2.78
C GLY A 76 -6.20 2.06 -2.77
N ILE A 77 -5.13 2.71 -2.34
CA ILE A 77 -3.80 2.12 -2.19
C ILE A 77 -3.31 2.46 -0.77
N THR A 78 -2.85 1.46 -0.03
CA THR A 78 -2.33 1.63 1.34
C THR A 78 -1.16 0.68 1.60
N SER A 79 -0.52 0.79 2.76
CA SER A 79 0.48 -0.17 3.23
C SER A 79 0.27 -0.47 4.72
N ALA A 80 0.74 -1.63 5.18
CA ALA A 80 0.82 -1.95 6.60
C ALA A 80 2.24 -1.77 7.18
N GLN A 81 3.19 -1.33 6.36
CA GLN A 81 4.61 -1.23 6.69
C GLN A 81 5.11 0.21 6.57
N GLU A 82 5.73 0.73 7.64
CA GLU A 82 6.21 2.12 7.74
C GLU A 82 7.17 2.49 6.61
N SER A 83 8.13 1.60 6.30
CA SER A 83 9.20 1.85 5.32
C SER A 83 8.70 2.15 3.91
N VAL A 84 7.51 1.67 3.54
CA VAL A 84 6.92 1.87 2.20
C VAL A 84 5.64 2.71 2.23
N TYR A 85 5.23 3.23 3.40
CA TYR A 85 3.98 4.00 3.51
C TYR A 85 4.06 5.33 2.74
N ALA A 86 5.25 5.94 2.64
CA ALA A 86 5.47 7.09 1.76
C ALA A 86 5.26 6.73 0.28
N THR A 87 5.67 5.53 -0.14
CA THR A 87 5.45 5.00 -1.49
C THR A 87 3.97 4.81 -1.78
N ALA A 88 3.18 4.28 -0.83
CA ALA A 88 1.73 4.21 -0.97
C ALA A 88 1.09 5.59 -1.19
N GLY A 89 1.52 6.61 -0.43
CA GLY A 89 1.07 7.99 -0.66
C GLY A 89 1.47 8.55 -2.05
N LYS A 90 2.66 8.20 -2.56
CA LYS A 90 3.11 8.61 -3.91
C LYS A 90 2.22 8.00 -4.98
N LEU A 91 1.85 6.73 -4.82
CA LEU A 91 0.88 6.06 -5.70
C LEU A 91 -0.50 6.71 -5.62
N CYS A 92 -1.02 6.96 -4.41
CA CYS A 92 -2.30 7.66 -4.26
C CYS A 92 -2.31 8.99 -5.02
N ARG A 93 -1.26 9.81 -4.86
CA ARG A 93 -1.12 11.07 -5.60
C ARG A 93 -1.05 10.85 -7.12
N HIS A 94 -0.36 9.81 -7.59
CA HIS A 94 -0.23 9.53 -9.01
C HIS A 94 -1.57 9.13 -9.66
N PHE A 95 -2.38 8.35 -8.95
CA PHE A 95 -3.68 7.85 -9.44
C PHE A 95 -4.88 8.71 -9.01
N ASP A 96 -4.63 9.90 -8.47
CA ASP A 96 -5.67 10.82 -7.95
C ASP A 96 -6.60 10.15 -6.91
N LEU A 97 -6.03 9.29 -6.06
CA LEU A 97 -6.73 8.59 -4.99
C LEU A 97 -6.53 9.31 -3.64
N PRO A 98 -7.49 9.20 -2.71
CA PRO A 98 -7.28 9.64 -1.34
C PRO A 98 -6.06 8.97 -0.71
N GLY A 99 -5.19 9.76 -0.07
CA GLY A 99 -3.99 9.22 0.55
C GLY A 99 -3.21 10.26 1.36
N PRO A 100 -2.24 9.81 2.17
CA PRO A 100 -1.41 10.70 2.97
C PRO A 100 -0.47 11.52 2.08
N ASN A 101 -0.05 12.70 2.56
CA ASN A 101 1.01 13.45 1.90
C ASN A 101 2.35 12.70 2.07
N PRO A 102 3.01 12.25 0.98
CA PRO A 102 4.24 11.47 1.06
C PRO A 102 5.36 12.19 1.81
N THR A 103 5.50 13.51 1.61
CA THR A 103 6.54 14.31 2.27
C THR A 103 6.32 14.35 3.77
N SER A 104 5.07 14.40 4.22
CA SER A 104 4.75 14.33 5.66
C SER A 104 5.11 12.96 6.22
N ILE A 105 4.84 11.87 5.50
CA ILE A 105 5.22 10.52 5.92
C ILE A 105 6.73 10.36 6.00
N GLU A 106 7.48 10.79 4.97
CA GLU A 106 8.95 10.75 4.95
C GLU A 106 9.55 11.49 6.15
N ARG A 107 9.01 12.66 6.48
CA ARG A 107 9.41 13.45 7.66
C ARG A 107 9.10 12.76 8.99
N CYS A 108 8.02 11.98 9.07
CA CYS A 108 7.70 11.18 10.26
C CYS A 108 8.63 9.95 10.40
N CYS A 109 9.10 9.38 9.29
CA CYS A 109 10.00 8.23 9.30
C CYS A 109 11.44 8.64 9.67
N ASP A 110 11.93 9.77 9.14
CA ASP A 110 13.24 10.31 9.49
C ASP A 110 13.25 10.88 10.90
N LYS A 111 13.83 10.16 11.87
CA LYS A 111 13.73 10.53 13.29
C LYS A 111 14.43 11.85 13.63
N PHE A 112 15.45 12.24 12.86
CA PHE A 112 16.11 13.53 13.05
C PHE A 112 15.19 14.69 12.65
N THR A 113 14.65 14.60 11.42
CA THR A 113 13.70 15.55 10.84
C THR A 113 12.42 15.60 11.66
N GLN A 114 11.87 14.46 12.05
CA GLN A 114 10.70 14.35 12.90
C GLN A 114 10.93 15.13 14.21
N ARG A 115 12.05 14.88 14.90
CA ARG A 115 12.37 15.55 16.16
C ARG A 115 12.52 17.06 15.98
N GLN A 116 13.17 17.50 14.90
CA GLN A 116 13.34 18.92 14.61
C GLN A 116 11.97 19.60 14.39
N LEU A 117 11.13 19.03 13.52
CA LEU A 117 9.82 19.58 13.20
C LEU A 117 8.88 19.61 14.41
N LEU A 118 8.95 18.60 15.28
CA LEU A 118 8.19 18.60 16.54
C LEU A 118 8.68 19.70 17.48
N ALA A 119 10.00 19.87 17.64
CA ALA A 119 10.55 20.94 18.48
C ALA A 119 10.21 22.36 17.96
N GLU A 120 10.12 22.54 16.64
CA GLU A 120 9.67 23.78 16.01
C GLU A 120 8.17 24.07 16.24
N ALA A 121 7.36 23.05 16.50
CA ALA A 121 5.92 23.15 16.66
C ALA A 121 5.46 23.39 18.12
N GLY A 122 6.35 23.27 19.11
CA GLY A 122 6.06 23.46 20.55
C GLY A 122 5.72 22.17 21.28
#